data_AF-A0A2E9MLD6-F1
#
_entry.id   AF-A0A2E9MLD6-F1
#
_cell.length_a   1.000
_cell.length_b   1.000
_cell.length_c   1.000
_cell.angle_alpha   90.00
_cell.angle_beta   90.00
_cell.angle_gamma   90.00
#
_symmetry.space_group_name_H-M   'P 1'
#
loop_
_entity.id
_entity.type
_entity.pdbx_description
1 polymer ?
#
loop_
_entity_poly.entity_id
_entity_poly.type
_entity_poly.pdbx_seq_one_letter_code
_entity_poly.pdbx_strand_id
1 'polypeptide(L)'
;MTLEGVKKCQCGLAVADLPHSCKLGHLHHLEADDGKIYHYLQTEPGKQSFLGRGPHFQPAGVTALLLPGQFLLVQQLDVKTE
;
A
#
# COMPACT_ATOMS: atom_id res chain seq x y z
N MET A 1 7.46 -8.40 10.54
CA MET A 1 7.86 -9.16 9.32
C MET A 1 8.22 -8.18 8.24
N THR A 2 9.00 -8.62 7.24
CA THR A 2 9.35 -7.79 6.07
C THR A 2 8.75 -8.42 4.82
N LEU A 3 8.06 -7.60 4.03
CA LEU A 3 7.43 -7.97 2.77
C LEU A 3 7.97 -7.08 1.66
N GLU A 4 8.30 -7.68 0.53
CA GLU A 4 8.65 -6.97 -0.70
C GLU A 4 7.47 -7.08 -1.67
N GLY A 5 7.28 -6.06 -2.50
CA GLY A 5 6.26 -6.07 -3.53
C GLY A 5 6.04 -4.70 -4.15
N VAL A 6 4.86 -4.50 -4.73
CA VAL A 6 4.46 -3.24 -5.36
C VAL A 6 3.35 -2.59 -4.56
N LYS A 7 3.54 -1.33 -4.21
CA LYS A 7 2.53 -0.53 -3.52
C LYS A 7 1.45 -0.10 -4.51
N LYS A 8 0.27 -0.72 -4.40
CA LYS A 8 -0.90 -0.43 -5.24
C LYS A 8 -1.98 0.34 -4.47
N CYS A 9 -2.81 1.05 -5.23
CA CYS A 9 -4.05 1.66 -4.79
C CYS A 9 -5.19 1.00 -5.59
N GLN A 10 -6.41 1.03 -5.05
CA GLN A 10 -7.61 0.72 -5.85
C GLN A 10 -7.76 1.62 -7.09
N CYS A 11 -7.04 2.74 -7.12
CA CYS A 11 -7.07 3.73 -8.19
C CYS A 11 -6.41 3.30 -9.52
N GLY A 12 -5.58 2.25 -9.54
CA GLY A 12 -5.06 1.69 -10.80
C GLY A 12 -5.63 0.31 -11.13
N LEU A 13 -6.65 -0.13 -10.40
CA LEU A 13 -7.46 -1.25 -10.84
C LEU A 13 -8.40 -0.73 -11.93
N ALA A 14 -8.41 -1.37 -13.09
CA ALA A 14 -9.35 -1.09 -14.17
C ALA A 14 -10.77 -1.55 -13.79
N VAL A 15 -11.38 -0.87 -12.82
CA VAL A 15 -12.73 -1.15 -12.32
C VAL A 15 -13.68 -0.10 -12.89
N ALA A 16 -14.10 -0.31 -14.15
CA ALA A 16 -15.06 0.52 -14.88
C ALA A 16 -14.72 2.03 -14.97
N ASP A 17 -15.56 2.81 -15.64
CA ASP A 17 -15.39 4.26 -15.93
C ASP A 17 -15.58 5.17 -14.70
N LEU A 18 -15.36 4.66 -13.49
CA LEU A 18 -15.43 5.49 -12.29
C LEU A 18 -14.15 6.31 -12.16
N PRO A 19 -14.23 7.64 -11.95
CA PRO A 19 -13.05 8.48 -11.80
C PRO A 19 -12.23 8.02 -10.58
N HIS A 20 -11.06 7.41 -10.84
CA HIS A 20 -10.14 6.94 -9.82
C HIS A 20 -9.44 8.13 -9.16
N SER A 21 -9.82 8.48 -7.93
CA SER A 21 -9.17 9.57 -7.19
C SER A 21 -8.63 9.09 -5.85
N CYS A 22 -7.30 9.11 -5.68
CA CYS A 22 -6.66 8.89 -4.37
C CYS A 22 -7.16 9.86 -3.28
N LYS A 23 -7.82 10.96 -3.67
CA LYS A 23 -8.44 11.93 -2.74
C LYS A 23 -9.62 11.35 -1.95
N LEU A 24 -10.22 10.25 -2.42
CA LEU A 24 -11.38 9.61 -1.78
C LEU A 24 -11.00 8.58 -0.70
N GLY A 25 -9.72 8.49 -0.30
CA GLY A 25 -9.31 7.65 0.83
C GLY A 25 -9.31 6.15 0.53
N HIS A 26 -9.14 5.75 -0.73
CA HIS A 26 -9.05 4.35 -1.10
C HIS A 26 -7.95 3.61 -0.34
N LEU A 27 -8.23 2.36 0.00
CA LEU A 27 -7.29 1.49 0.73
C LEU A 27 -6.07 1.21 -0.16
N HIS A 28 -4.90 1.64 0.33
CA HIS A 28 -3.63 1.21 -0.22
C HIS A 28 -3.32 -0.22 0.21
N HIS A 29 -2.68 -0.96 -0.67
CA HIS A 29 -2.28 -2.34 -0.39
C HIS A 29 -0.91 -2.63 -1.00
N LEU A 30 -0.22 -3.62 -0.43
CA LEU A 30 0.96 -4.24 -1.01
C LEU A 30 0.48 -5.45 -1.82
N GLU A 31 0.79 -5.48 -3.11
CA GLU A 31 0.83 -6.74 -3.84
C GLU A 31 2.22 -7.33 -3.66
N ALA A 32 2.33 -8.29 -2.76
CA ALA A 32 3.61 -8.86 -2.36
C ALA A 32 4.12 -9.90 -3.37
N ASP A 33 5.43 -10.13 -3.37
CA ASP A 33 6.07 -11.11 -4.25
C ASP A 33 5.59 -12.56 -4.00
N ASP A 34 4.98 -12.82 -2.84
CA ASP A 34 4.32 -14.08 -2.52
C ASP A 34 2.94 -14.26 -3.20
N GLY A 35 2.54 -13.31 -4.05
CA GLY A 35 1.27 -13.30 -4.79
C GLY A 35 0.06 -12.91 -3.96
N LYS A 36 0.23 -12.49 -2.69
CA LYS A 36 -0.87 -12.09 -1.81
C LYS A 36 -1.02 -10.57 -1.77
N ILE A 37 -2.25 -10.15 -1.48
CA ILE A 37 -2.59 -8.75 -1.22
C ILE A 37 -2.59 -8.53 0.27
N TYR A 38 -1.91 -7.47 0.72
CA TYR A 38 -1.90 -7.05 2.10
C TYR A 38 -2.38 -5.61 2.24
N HIS A 39 -3.31 -5.35 3.14
CA HIS A 39 -3.93 -4.04 3.32
C HIS A 39 -3.20 -3.21 4.37
N TYR A 40 -2.82 -1.98 4.06
CA TYR A 40 -2.16 -1.14 5.06
C TYR A 40 -3.17 -0.55 6.04
N LEU A 41 -2.87 -0.64 7.34
CA LEU A 41 -3.48 0.22 8.34
C LEU A 41 -2.76 1.57 8.33
N GLN A 42 -3.51 2.63 8.07
CA GLN A 42 -3.00 4.00 7.94
C GLN A 42 -2.81 4.66 9.30
N THR A 43 -1.97 4.08 10.16
CA THR A 43 -1.60 4.66 11.46
C THR A 43 -0.27 5.41 11.34
N GLU A 44 -0.04 6.38 12.22
CA GLU A 44 1.28 7.04 12.34
C GLU A 44 2.35 6.01 12.78
N PRO A 45 3.59 6.08 12.28
CA PRO A 45 4.17 7.10 11.38
C PRO A 45 4.03 6.81 9.87
N GLY A 46 3.43 5.69 9.46
CA GLY A 46 3.32 5.29 8.04
C GLY A 46 2.29 6.08 7.23
N LYS A 47 1.37 6.78 7.90
CA LYS A 47 0.21 7.47 7.30
C LYS A 47 0.57 8.40 6.13
N GLN A 48 1.64 9.19 6.22
CA GLN A 48 2.02 10.16 5.18
C GLN A 48 2.32 9.49 3.83
N SER A 49 2.94 8.30 3.86
CA SER A 49 3.25 7.53 2.65
C SER A 49 1.99 7.03 1.94
N PHE A 50 0.84 6.97 2.62
CA PHE A 50 -0.42 6.44 2.12
C PHE A 50 -1.52 7.50 1.88
N LEU A 51 -1.30 8.78 2.19
CA LEU A 51 -2.29 9.84 1.97
C LEU A 51 -2.16 10.56 0.61
N GLY A 52 -1.77 9.81 -0.44
CA GLY A 52 -1.68 10.37 -1.80
C GLY A 52 -0.49 11.30 -2.05
N ARG A 53 0.46 11.39 -1.11
CA ARG A 53 1.76 12.07 -1.28
C ARG A 53 2.93 11.10 -1.49
N GLY A 54 2.64 9.80 -1.51
CA GLY A 54 3.65 8.77 -1.72
C GLY A 54 3.67 8.28 -3.17
N PRO A 55 4.80 7.72 -3.61
CA PRO A 55 4.90 7.02 -4.89
C PRO A 55 3.84 5.90 -4.99
N HIS A 56 3.02 5.95 -6.04
CA HIS A 56 2.07 4.90 -6.40
C HIS A 56 2.73 3.97 -7.42
N PHE A 57 2.38 2.68 -7.39
CA PHE A 57 2.88 1.67 -8.35
C PHE A 57 4.40 1.53 -8.37
N GLN A 58 5.06 1.85 -7.26
CA GLN A 58 6.50 1.69 -7.09
C GLN A 58 6.80 0.45 -6.25
N PRO A 59 7.94 -0.21 -6.49
CA PRO A 59 8.44 -1.26 -5.62
C PRO A 59 8.67 -0.74 -4.21
N ALA A 60 8.27 -1.52 -3.21
CA ALA A 60 8.39 -1.17 -1.81
C ALA A 60 8.76 -2.35 -0.93
N GLY A 61 9.67 -2.11 0.01
CA GLY A 61 9.91 -2.96 1.17
C GLY A 61 9.09 -2.46 2.34
N VAL A 62 8.33 -3.34 2.98
CA VAL A 62 7.43 -3.01 4.09
C VAL A 62 7.82 -3.83 5.31
N THR A 63 8.22 -3.16 6.39
CA THR A 63 8.32 -3.79 7.71
C THR A 63 7.08 -3.47 8.53
N ALA A 64 6.35 -4.51 8.93
CA ALA A 64 5.06 -4.38 9.59
C ALA A 64 4.74 -5.53 10.56
N LEU A 65 3.77 -5.29 11.44
CA LEU A 65 3.05 -6.34 12.15
C LEU A 65 1.90 -6.84 11.27
N LEU A 66 1.87 -8.15 10.99
CA LEU A 66 0.77 -8.78 10.28
C LEU A 66 -0.36 -9.09 11.27
N LEU A 67 -1.55 -8.58 10.95
CA LEU A 67 -2.79 -8.77 11.69
C LEU A 67 -3.73 -9.70 10.91
N PRO A 68 -4.72 -10.31 11.58
CA PRO A 68 -5.73 -11.14 10.92
C PRO A 68 -6.37 -10.43 9.73
N GLY A 69 -6.65 -11.17 8.65
CA GLY A 69 -7.22 -10.59 7.43
C GLY A 69 -6.22 -9.88 6.52
N GLN A 70 -4.93 -10.20 6.62
CA GLN A 70 -3.85 -9.62 5.78
C GLN A 70 -3.67 -8.11 5.98
N PHE A 71 -3.96 -7.60 7.17
CA PHE A 71 -3.70 -6.21 7.51
C PHE A 71 -2.27 -6.01 8.00
N LEU A 72 -1.61 -4.98 7.49
CA LEU A 72 -0.26 -4.57 7.88
C LEU A 72 -0.34 -3.31 8.72
N LEU A 73 0.03 -3.43 9.99
CA LEU A 73 0.37 -2.27 10.80
C LEU A 73 1.81 -1.86 10.45
N VAL A 74 1.93 -0.88 9.57
CA VAL A 74 3.22 -0.46 8.99
C VAL A 74 4.07 0.25 10.02
N GLN A 75 5.29 -0.23 10.21
CA GLN A 75 6.30 0.37 11.07
C GLN A 75 7.31 1.15 10.24
N GLN A 76 7.71 0.60 9.10
CA GLN A 76 8.63 1.20 8.15
C GLN A 76 8.24 0.85 6.72
N LEU A 77 8.41 1.81 5.81
CA LEU A 77 8.18 1.67 4.37
C LEU A 77 9.39 2.26 3.63
N ASP A 78 10.06 1.43 2.86
CA ASP A 78 11.16 1.82 1.99
C ASP A 78 10.68 1.75 0.55
N VAL A 79 10.43 2.91 -0.07
CA VAL A 79 10.06 2.95 -1.48
C VAL A 79 11.31 3.07 -2.32
N LYS A 80 11.49 2.13 -3.25
CA LYS A 80 12.57 2.17 -4.22
C LYS A 80 12.11 3.06 -5.37
N THR A 81 12.40 4.36 -5.29
CA THR A 81 12.30 5.25 -6.45
C THR A 81 13.47 4.97 -7.38
N GLU A 82 13.19 4.74 -8.66
CA GLU A 82 14.21 4.86 -9.72
C GLU A 82 14.80 6.28 -9.77
#